data_AF-A0A9N8E3K0-F1
#
_entry.id   AF-A0A9N8E3K0-F1
#
_cell.length_a   1.000
_cell.length_b   1.000
_cell.length_c   1.000
_cell.angle_alpha   90.00
_cell.angle_beta   90.00
_cell.angle_gamma   90.00
#
_symmetry.space_group_name_H-M   'P 1'
#
loop_
_entity.id
_entity.type
_entity.pdbx_description
1 polymer ?
#
loop_
_entity_poly.entity_id
_entity_poly.type
_entity_poly.pdbx_seq_one_letter_code
_entity_poly.pdbx_strand_id
1 'polypeptide(L)' 'MSGKNPLFPVLWLILLVWVAWPVALFCAGIWIILQPFEACFQFIRKTNNFLEKLITWPRDCGKAIMDCSPNCPAPY' A
#
# COMPACT_ATOMS: atom_id res chain seq x y z
N MET A 1 15.41 20.88 -6.99
CA MET A 1 15.29 20.80 -5.52
C MET A 1 14.05 21.61 -5.13
N SER A 2 12.85 21.02 -5.26
CA SER A 2 11.61 21.72 -4.91
C SER A 2 11.46 21.71 -3.39
N GLY A 3 11.11 22.87 -2.81
CA GLY A 3 11.31 23.23 -1.41
C GLY A 3 10.90 22.16 -0.39
N LYS A 4 11.74 22.02 0.64
CA LYS A 4 11.51 21.19 1.84
C LYS A 4 10.31 21.76 2.60
N ASN A 5 9.11 21.46 2.12
CA ASN A 5 7.87 21.81 2.80
C ASN A 5 7.52 20.64 3.72
N PRO A 6 7.68 20.77 5.06
CA PRO A 6 7.39 19.70 6.03
C PRO A 6 5.92 19.25 6.05
N LEU A 7 5.06 19.90 5.26
CA LEU A 7 3.66 19.53 5.04
C LEU A 7 3.50 18.21 4.28
N PHE A 8 4.42 17.86 3.39
CA PHE A 8 4.33 16.61 2.61
C PHE A 8 4.40 15.34 3.48
N PRO A 9 5.38 15.14 4.37
CA PRO A 9 5.41 13.96 5.23
C PRO A 9 4.20 13.87 6.17
N VAL A 10 3.66 15.01 6.64
CA VAL A 10 2.44 15.05 7.46
C VAL A 10 1.21 14.62 6.66
N LEU A 11 1.07 15.08 5.41
CA LEU A 11 0.00 14.67 4.50
C LEU A 11 0.05 13.17 4.21
N TRP A 12 1.26 12.65 3.96
CA TRP A 12 1.50 11.22 3.74
C TRP A 12 1.21 10.37 4.97
N LEU A 13 1.51 10.87 6.18
CA LEU A 13 1.24 10.17 7.44
C LEU A 13 -0.26 10.07 7.72
N ILE A 14 -1.03 11.14 7.45
CA ILE A 14 -2.50 11.12 7.52
C ILE A 14 -3.08 10.12 6.53
N LEU A 15 -2.58 10.10 5.30
CA LEU A 15 -3.01 9.14 4.28
C LEU A 15 -2.65 7.69 4.65
N LEU A 16 -1.48 7.48 5.27
CA LEU A 16 -1.05 6.17 5.74
C LEU A 16 -1.98 5.65 6.85
N VAL A 17 -2.32 6.48 7.84
CA VAL A 17 -3.17 6.07 8.97
C VAL A 17 -4.64 5.92 8.56
N TRP A 18 -5.17 6.83 7.75
CA TRP A 18 -6.60 6.86 7.45
C TRP A 18 -7.01 6.02 6.23
N VAL A 19 -6.08 5.79 5.29
CA VAL A 19 -6.37 5.08 4.04
C VAL A 19 -5.55 3.81 3.93
N ALA A 20 -4.22 3.91 4.00
CA ALA A 20 -3.36 2.74 3.77
C ALA A 20 -3.58 1.66 4.84
N TRP A 21 -3.82 2.04 6.10
CA TRP A 21 -4.09 1.10 7.19
C TRP A 21 -5.40 0.32 7.00
N PRO A 22 -6.60 0.92 6.87
CA PRO A 22 -7.83 0.16 6.68
C PRO A 22 -7.84 -0.63 5.37
N VAL A 23 -7.25 -0.09 4.30
CA VAL A 23 -7.16 -0.78 3.01
C VAL A 23 -6.26 -2.02 3.12
N ALA A 24 -5.10 -1.92 3.78
CA ALA A 24 -4.23 -3.07 4.00
C ALA A 24 -4.89 -4.12 4.91
N LEU A 25 -5.63 -3.70 5.95
CA LEU A 25 -6.35 -4.61 6.84
C LEU A 25 -7.44 -5.39 6.08
N PHE A 26 -8.24 -4.69 5.27
CA PHE A 26 -9.29 -5.29 4.47
C PHE A 26 -8.73 -6.22 3.39
N CYS A 27 -7.67 -5.80 2.68
CA CYS A 27 -7.00 -6.64 1.69
C CYS A 27 -6.34 -7.87 2.33
N ALA A 28 -5.73 -7.76 3.51
CA ALA A 28 -5.12 -8.91 4.20
C ALA A 28 -6.15 -9.97 4.58
N GLY A 29 -7.34 -9.56 5.02
CA GLY A 29 -8.44 -10.49 5.32
C GLY A 29 -8.89 -11.28 4.09
N ILE A 30 -9.02 -10.60 2.94
CA ILE A 30 -9.38 -11.24 1.67
C ILE A 30 -8.24 -12.16 1.18
N TRP A 31 -6.99 -11.73 1.29
CA TRP A 31 -5.80 -12.49 0.88
C TRP A 31 -5.70 -13.83 1.62
N ILE A 32 -5.95 -13.86 2.93
CA ILE A 32 -5.97 -15.10 3.75
C ILE A 32 -7.01 -16.11 3.25
N ILE A 33 -8.20 -15.65 2.84
CA ILE A 33 -9.27 -16.53 2.37
C ILE A 33 -8.95 -17.06 0.96
N LEU A 34 -8.30 -16.26 0.11
CA LEU A 34 -7.95 -16.67 -1.25
C LEU A 34 -6.68 -17.54 -1.33
N GLN A 35 -5.83 -17.56 -0.29
CA GLN A 35 -4.60 -18.34 -0.23
C GLN A 35 -4.76 -19.84 -0.56
N PRO A 36 -5.75 -20.59 -0.03
CA PRO A 36 -5.97 -21.99 -0.42
C PRO A 36 -6.48 -22.15 -1.86
N PHE A 37 -7.18 -21.15 -2.40
CA PHE A 37 -7.69 -21.17 -3.77
C PHE A 37 -6.64 -20.79 -4.82
N GLU A 38 -5.62 -20.04 -4.42
CA GLU A 38 -4.48 -19.64 -5.27
C GLU A 38 -3.72 -20.86 -5.80
N ALA A 39 -3.60 -21.92 -4.99
CA ALA A 39 -2.98 -23.18 -5.40
C ALA A 39 -3.78 -23.94 -6.49
N CYS A 40 -5.09 -23.72 -6.58
CA CYS A 40 -5.96 -24.39 -7.55
C CYS A 40 -6.23 -23.58 -8.83
N PHE A 41 -6.17 -22.23 -8.77
CA PHE A 41 -6.49 -21.37 -9.91
C PHE A 41 -5.42 -20.29 -10.16
N GLN A 42 -4.71 -20.41 -11.29
CA GLN A 42 -3.72 -19.43 -11.77
C GLN A 42 -4.26 -17.99 -11.90
N PHE A 43 -5.58 -17.82 -12.13
CA PHE A 43 -6.20 -16.49 -12.21
C PHE A 43 -6.22 -15.77 -10.85
N ILE A 44 -6.42 -16.53 -9.76
CA ILE A 44 -6.43 -16.01 -8.39
C ILE A 44 -5.05 -15.48 -8.01
N ARG A 45 -3.99 -16.07 -8.55
CA ARG A 45 -2.60 -15.62 -8.32
C ARG A 45 -2.36 -14.19 -8.75
N LYS A 46 -3.04 -13.71 -9.82
CA LYS A 46 -2.94 -12.32 -10.28
C LYS A 46 -3.62 -11.35 -9.31
N THR A 47 -4.79 -11.72 -8.80
CA THR A 47 -5.51 -10.98 -7.76
C THR A 47 -4.74 -10.97 -6.45
N ASN A 48 -4.13 -12.10 -6.08
CA ASN A 48 -3.34 -12.22 -4.85
C ASN A 48 -2.11 -11.31 -4.88
N ASN A 49 -1.40 -11.26 -6.03
CA ASN A 49 -0.27 -10.35 -6.22
C ASN A 49 -0.67 -8.88 -6.09
N PHE A 50 -1.84 -8.51 -6.61
CA PHE A 50 -2.37 -7.15 -6.48
C PHE A 50 -2.73 -6.83 -5.02
N LEU A 51 -3.38 -7.76 -4.31
CA LEU A 51 -3.64 -7.62 -2.88
C LEU A 51 -2.35 -7.48 -2.06
N GLU A 52 -1.33 -8.27 -2.36
CA GLU A 52 -0.01 -8.20 -1.69
C GLU A 52 0.67 -6.85 -1.91
N LYS A 53 0.57 -6.30 -3.13
CA LYS A 53 1.00 -4.93 -3.43
C LYS A 53 0.23 -3.89 -2.61
N LEU A 54 -1.09 -4.03 -2.50
CA LEU A 54 -1.91 -3.13 -1.66
C LEU A 54 -1.59 -3.24 -0.17
N ILE A 55 -1.27 -4.44 0.33
CA ILE A 55 -0.87 -4.65 1.73
C ILE A 55 0.53 -4.07 2.01
N THR A 56 1.43 -4.06 1.02
CA THR A 56 2.77 -3.48 1.13
C THR A 56 2.78 -1.96 0.89
N TRP A 57 1.72 -1.42 0.29
CA TRP A 57 1.55 0.01 0.02
C TRP A 57 1.81 0.96 1.21
N PRO A 58 1.33 0.70 2.45
CA PRO A 58 1.69 1.52 3.62
C PRO A 58 3.20 1.60 3.89
N ARG A 59 3.97 0.54 3.55
CA ARG A 59 5.44 0.53 3.65
C ARG A 59 6.07 1.50 2.64
N ASP A 60 5.56 1.54 1.42
CA ASP A 60 5.97 2.52 0.39
C ASP A 60 5.57 3.95 0.75
N CYS A 61 4.38 4.16 1.34
CA CYS A 61 4.00 5.45 1.92
C CYS A 61 4.97 5.88 3.04
N GLY A 62 5.37 4.97 3.92
CA GLY A 62 6.40 5.21 4.93
C GLY A 62 7.73 5.64 4.33
N LYS A 63 8.10 5.05 3.18
CA LYS A 63 9.32 5.39 2.45
C LYS A 63 9.26 6.77 1.78
N ALA A 64 8.10 7.15 1.25
CA ALA A 64 7.89 8.50 0.72
C ALA A 64 7.91 9.60 1.82
N ILE A 65 7.47 9.27 3.04
CA ILE A 65 7.56 10.16 4.21
C ILE A 65 9.02 10.47 4.56
N MET A 66 9.87 9.44 4.65
CA MET A 66 11.29 9.59 5.00
C MET A 66 12.09 10.29 3.89
N ASP A 67 11.77 10.08 2.62
CA ASP A 67 12.41 10.76 1.49
C ASP A 67 11.90 12.20 1.26
N CYS A 68 10.85 12.65 1.97
CA CYS A 68 10.17 13.94 1.72
C CYS A 68 9.83 14.14 0.23
N SER A 69 9.43 13.06 -0.46
CA SER A 69 9.16 13.09 -1.90
C SER A 69 7.82 13.77 -2.20
N PRO A 70 7.75 14.65 -3.22
CA PRO A 70 6.49 15.26 -3.66
C PRO A 70 5.62 14.29 -4.47
N ASN A 71 6.13 13.10 -4.84
CA ASN A 71 5.40 12.12 -5.64
C ASN A 71 4.65 11.12 -4.76
N CYS A 72 3.38 10.88 -5.12
CA CYS A 72 2.58 9.83 -4.52
C CYS A 72 3.20 8.46 -4.82
N PRO A 73 3.58 7.65 -3.81
CA PRO A 73 3.82 6.24 -4.05
C PRO A 73 2.45 5.65 -4.35
N ALA A 74 2.07 5.52 -5.63
CA ALA A 74 0.92 4.70 -5.97
C ALA A 74 1.42 3.29 -6.26
N PRO A 75 0.65 2.25 -5.91
CA PRO A 75 1.03 0.88 -6.17
C PRO A 75 0.70 0.58 -7.65
N TYR A 76 1.52 1.08 -8.57
CA TYR A 76 1.49 0.67 -9.99
C TYR A 76 2.22 -0.67 -10.16
#